data_AF-A0A844YXT0-F1
#
_entry.id   AF-A0A844YXT0-F1
#
_cell.length_a   1.000
_cell.length_b   1.000
_cell.length_c   1.000
_cell.angle_alpha   90.00
_cell.angle_beta   90.00
_cell.angle_gamma   90.00
#
_symmetry.space_group_name_H-M   'P 1'
#
loop_
_entity.id
_entity.type
_entity.pdbx_description
1 polymer ?
#
loop_
_entity_poly.entity_id
_entity_poly.type
_entity_poly.pdbx_seq_one_letter_code
_entity_poly.pdbx_strand_id
1 'polypeptide(L)' 'MPVSAPSFDPQWIAGRALVADVAGATGLPFEALLDELTRVPDSMLDLLAAPDGWARLADTVAARFGAYPTHYAPTVH' A
#
# COMPACT_ATOMS: atom_id res chain seq x y z
N MET A 1 -29.18 -16.12 -11.45
CA MET A 1 -27.79 -15.75 -11.77
C MET A 1 -27.18 -15.20 -10.48
N PRO A 2 -26.35 -15.97 -9.75
CA PRO A 2 -25.56 -15.37 -8.68
C PRO A 2 -24.57 -14.41 -9.35
N VAL A 3 -24.67 -13.13 -9.03
CA VAL A 3 -23.62 -12.16 -9.32
C VAL A 3 -22.41 -12.60 -8.51
N SER A 4 -21.40 -13.16 -9.17
CA SER A 4 -20.11 -13.42 -8.53
C SER A 4 -19.67 -12.14 -7.85
N ALA A 5 -19.52 -12.18 -6.53
CA ALA A 5 -18.88 -11.09 -5.80
C ALA A 5 -17.57 -10.75 -6.52
N PRO A 6 -17.21 -9.47 -6.70
CA PRO A 6 -15.92 -9.14 -7.27
C PRO A 6 -14.86 -9.83 -6.41
N SER A 7 -14.20 -10.83 -6.99
CA SER A 7 -13.03 -11.47 -6.41
C SER A 7 -11.96 -10.39 -6.38
N PHE A 8 -11.92 -9.61 -5.32
CA PHE A 8 -10.87 -8.63 -5.15
C PHE A 8 -9.55 -9.39 -5.13
N ASP A 9 -8.67 -9.02 -6.04
CA ASP A 9 -7.34 -9.61 -6.13
C ASP A 9 -6.67 -9.51 -4.75
N PRO A 10 -6.06 -10.58 -4.21
CA PRO A 10 -5.34 -10.51 -2.93
C PRO A 10 -4.33 -9.35 -2.89
N GLN A 11 -3.74 -8.97 -4.04
CA GLN A 11 -2.86 -7.80 -4.14
C GLN A 11 -3.60 -6.48 -3.88
N TRP A 12 -4.85 -6.37 -4.34
CA TRP A 12 -5.69 -5.19 -4.08
C TRP A 12 -6.02 -5.04 -2.59
N ILE A 13 -6.33 -6.15 -1.92
CA ILE A 13 -6.61 -6.14 -0.47
C ILE A 13 -5.36 -5.74 0.31
N ALA A 14 -4.20 -6.32 -0.03
CA ALA A 14 -2.92 -6.00 0.59
C ALA A 14 -2.53 -4.52 0.36
N GLY A 15 -2.70 -4.02 -0.87
CA GLY A 15 -2.44 -2.62 -1.21
C GLY A 15 -3.30 -1.66 -0.38
N ARG A 16 -4.59 -1.94 -0.21
CA ARG A 16 -5.46 -1.09 0.64
C ARG A 16 -5.08 -1.10 2.11
N ALA A 17 -4.67 -2.25 2.65
CA ALA A 17 -4.18 -2.35 4.02
C ALA A 17 -2.92 -1.49 4.22
N LEU A 18 -1.96 -1.60 3.28
CA LEU A 18 -0.75 -0.79 3.27
C LEU A 18 -1.07 0.72 3.26
N VAL A 19 -1.99 1.16 2.38
CA VAL A 19 -2.40 2.57 2.31
C VAL A 19 -2.98 3.05 3.62
N ALA A 20 -3.82 2.24 4.28
CA ALA A 20 -4.42 2.62 5.55
C ALA A 20 -3.36 2.85 6.64
N ASP A 21 -2.35 1.97 6.70
CA ASP A 21 -1.24 2.11 7.63
C ASP A 21 -0.38 3.34 7.33
N VAL A 22 -0.03 3.56 6.07
CA VAL A 22 0.76 4.72 5.65
C VAL A 22 -0.01 6.02 5.88
N ALA A 23 -1.31 6.06 5.61
CA ALA A 23 -2.17 7.20 5.89
C ALA A 23 -2.18 7.51 7.39
N GLY A 24 -2.31 6.48 8.23
CA GLY A 24 -2.24 6.62 9.68
C GLY A 24 -0.89 7.13 10.18
N ALA A 25 0.21 6.67 9.57
CA ALA A 25 1.56 7.05 9.97
C ALA A 25 2.00 8.44 9.48
N THR A 26 1.55 8.86 8.30
CA THR A 26 2.00 10.10 7.64
C THR A 26 0.98 11.24 7.72
N GLY A 27 -0.27 10.95 8.05
CA GLY A 27 -1.38 11.91 7.97
C GLY A 27 -1.81 12.26 6.54
N LEU A 28 -1.30 11.55 5.54
CA LEU A 28 -1.65 11.75 4.14
C LEU A 28 -3.04 11.17 3.82
N PRO A 29 -3.77 11.75 2.85
CA PRO A 29 -5.10 11.26 2.47
C PRO A 29 -5.02 9.88 1.81
N PHE A 30 -5.85 8.95 2.29
CA PHE A 30 -5.95 7.56 1.81
C PHE A 30 -6.07 7.48 0.28
N GLU A 31 -6.97 8.27 -0.31
CA GLU A 31 -7.21 8.26 -1.76
C GLU A 31 -5.97 8.67 -2.57
N ALA A 32 -5.15 9.61 -2.07
CA ALA A 32 -3.95 10.03 -2.78
C ALA A 32 -2.86 8.94 -2.72
N LEU A 33 -2.69 8.31 -1.56
CA LEU A 33 -1.77 7.19 -1.37
C LEU A 33 -2.18 5.97 -2.20
N LEU A 34 -3.49 5.70 -2.30
CA LEU A 34 -4.03 4.63 -3.14
C LEU A 34 -3.83 4.92 -4.63
N ASP A 35 -4.10 6.15 -5.08
CA ASP A 35 -3.83 6.57 -6.46
C ASP A 35 -2.34 6.41 -6.79
N GLU A 36 -1.45 6.75 -5.88
CA GLU A 36 -0.01 6.59 -6.11
C GLU A 36 0.40 5.11 -6.18
N LEU A 37 -0.21 4.22 -5.39
CA LEU A 37 -0.01 2.77 -5.55
C LEU A 37 -0.42 2.26 -6.94
N THR A 38 -1.44 2.85 -7.57
CA THR A 38 -1.82 2.47 -8.95
C THR A 38 -0.80 2.93 -10.01
N ARG A 39 0.10 3.85 -9.66
CA ARG A 39 1.18 4.33 -10.53
C ARG A 39 2.50 3.58 -10.31
N VAL A 40 2.57 2.75 -9.28
CA VAL A 40 3.72 1.89 -9.01
C VAL A 40 3.77 0.79 -10.09
N PRO A 41 4.95 0.49 -10.66
CA PRO A 41 5.07 -0.57 -11.67
C PRO A 41 4.66 -1.93 -11.09
N ASP A 42 4.03 -2.78 -11.92
CA ASP A 42 3.59 -4.13 -11.52
C ASP A 42 4.70 -4.97 -10.90
N SER A 43 5.95 -4.81 -11.36
CA SER A 43 7.12 -5.51 -10.80
C SER A 43 7.42 -5.16 -9.33
N MET A 44 6.89 -4.04 -8.84
CA MET A 44 6.95 -3.66 -7.43
C MET A 44 5.70 -4.10 -6.66
N LEU A 45 4.59 -4.43 -7.32
CA LEU A 45 3.40 -5.01 -6.65
C LEU A 45 3.70 -6.40 -6.10
N ASP A 46 4.66 -7.12 -6.65
CA ASP A 46 5.18 -8.37 -6.07
C ASP A 46 5.72 -8.18 -4.64
N LEU A 47 6.13 -6.95 -4.27
CA LEU A 47 6.55 -6.63 -2.91
C LEU A 47 5.37 -6.66 -1.92
N LEU A 48 4.12 -6.56 -2.37
CA LEU A 48 2.94 -6.78 -1.52
C LEU A 48 2.81 -8.24 -1.05
N ALA A 49 3.53 -9.18 -1.66
CA ALA A 49 3.51 -10.58 -1.23
C ALA A 49 4.38 -10.85 0.01
N ALA A 50 5.25 -9.91 0.41
CA ALA A 50 6.19 -10.08 1.52
C ALA A 50 6.12 -8.90 2.52
N PRO A 51 6.18 -9.16 3.84
CA PRO A 51 6.14 -8.10 4.86
C PRO A 51 7.24 -7.05 4.71
N ASP A 52 8.45 -7.46 4.32
CA ASP A 52 9.56 -6.52 4.06
C ASP A 52 9.32 -5.67 2.79
N GLY A 53 8.57 -6.20 1.84
CA GLY A 53 8.21 -5.51 0.61
C GLY A 53 7.17 -4.41 0.85
N TRP A 54 6.31 -4.57 1.85
CA TRP A 54 5.36 -3.56 2.29
C TRP A 54 6.07 -2.29 2.75
N ALA A 55 7.10 -2.43 3.60
CA ALA A 55 7.86 -1.29 4.09
C ALA A 55 8.53 -0.51 2.93
N ARG A 56 9.09 -1.22 1.94
CA ARG A 56 9.69 -0.59 0.75
C ARG A 56 8.68 0.12 -0.13
N LEU A 57 7.50 -0.45 -0.31
CA LEU A 57 6.40 0.19 -1.03
C LEU A 57 5.89 1.42 -0.28
N ALA A 58 5.69 1.31 1.02
CA ALA A 58 5.31 2.42 1.89
C ALA A 58 6.31 3.58 1.80
N ASP A 59 7.61 3.30 1.91
CA ASP A 59 8.68 4.30 1.76
C ASP A 59 8.67 4.92 0.37
N THR A 60 8.50 4.13 -0.69
CA THR A 60 8.46 4.62 -2.08
C THR A 60 7.27 5.55 -2.30
N VAL A 61 6.09 5.15 -1.84
CA VAL A 61 4.85 5.94 -1.96
C VAL A 61 4.97 7.20 -1.11
N ALA A 62 5.40 7.10 0.15
CA ALA A 62 5.55 8.25 1.03
C ALA A 62 6.60 9.26 0.51
N ALA A 63 7.73 8.76 -0.02
CA ALA A 63 8.77 9.59 -0.65
C ALA A 63 8.24 10.40 -1.85
N ARG A 64 7.28 9.87 -2.61
CA ARG A 64 6.62 10.60 -3.72
C ARG A 64 5.80 11.80 -3.25
N PHE A 65 5.24 11.72 -2.05
CA PHE A 65 4.55 12.84 -1.39
C PHE A 65 5.50 13.77 -0.63
N GLY A 66 6.82 13.53 -0.65
CA GLY A 66 7.79 14.25 0.17
C GLY A 66 7.65 13.98 1.66
N ALA A 67 6.84 12.99 2.04
CA ALA A 67 6.72 12.52 3.41
C ALA A 67 7.73 11.40 3.61
N TYR A 68 8.84 11.68 4.29
CA TYR A 68 9.68 10.60 4.78
C TYR A 68 8.98 10.02 6.02
N PRO A 69 8.50 8.76 6.01
CA PRO A 69 8.01 8.16 7.23
C PRO A 69 9.23 8.00 8.13
N THR A 70 9.31 8.82 9.17
CA THR A 70 10.51 8.90 10.03
C THR A 70 10.85 7.59 10.71
N HIS A 71 9.93 6.62 10.77
CA HIS A 71 10.14 5.25 11.24
C HIS A 71 8.89 4.40 10.89
N TYR A 72 8.75 3.90 9.65
CA TYR A 72 7.76 2.84 9.39
C TYR A 72 8.36 1.50 9.82
N ALA A 73 7.90 0.97 10.95
CA ALA A 73 8.21 -0.38 11.40
C ALA A 73 6.93 -1.22 11.22
N PRO A 74 6.89 -2.20 10.30
CA PRO A 74 5.72 -3.04 10.13
C PRO A 74 5.44 -3.79 11.43
N THR A 75 4.28 -3.54 12.04
CA THR A 75 3.79 -4.37 13.14
C THR A 75 3.38 -5.71 12.57
N VAL A 76 4.26 -6.70 12.75
CA VAL A 76 4.02 -8.10 12.40
C VAL A 76 2.74 -8.56 13.11
N HIS A 77 1.71 -8.90 12.33
CA HIS A 77 0.49 -9.56 12.79
C HIS A 77 0.46 -11.00 12.29
#